data_AF-Q0PHU6-F1
#
_entry.id   AF-Q0PHU6-F1
#
_cell.length_a   1.000
_cell.length_b   1.000
_cell.length_c   1.000
_cell.angle_alpha   90.00
_cell.angle_beta   90.00
_cell.angle_gamma   90.00
#
_symmetry.space_group_name_H-M   'P 1'
#
loop_
_entity.id
_entity.type
_entity.pdbx_description
1 polymer ?
#
loop_
_entity_poly.entity_id
_entity_poly.type
_entity_poly.pdbx_seq_one_letter_code
_entity_poly.pdbx_strand_id
1 'polypeptide(L)'
;RFPYLCYKNGGGAFLVPYCIMLVVGGIPLFYMELALGQFHRKGAITSWGRIVPLFKGIGYAVVLIAFYVDFYYNVIIAWSLRFFFASFTHMLPWTSCDNSWNTPLCRPFELMTANDTRSNTTWAAETNNSTANSGSYNSTASPDPFNSTSGTTNATTNSSTNVSPPTPRFTSAAAEYFNRAVLELHKSDGIHDLGVVKWDLALCLLAVYLICYFSLWKGISTSG
;
A
#
# COMPACT_ATOMS: atom_id res chain seq x y z
N ARG A 1 8.81 3.86 -4.78
CA ARG A 1 9.00 2.84 -5.85
C ARG A 1 10.26 1.99 -5.65
N PHE A 2 11.43 2.60 -5.36
CA PHE A 2 12.69 1.87 -5.20
C PHE A 2 12.69 0.75 -4.13
N PRO A 3 12.23 0.97 -2.87
CA PRO A 3 12.28 -0.08 -1.84
C PRO A 3 11.46 -1.33 -2.19
N TYR A 4 10.29 -1.13 -2.78
CA TYR A 4 9.40 -2.20 -3.22
C TYR A 4 10.05 -3.09 -4.30
N LEU A 5 10.71 -2.48 -5.29
CA LEU A 5 11.40 -3.20 -6.36
C LEU A 5 12.64 -3.94 -5.85
N CYS A 6 13.40 -3.32 -4.95
CA CYS A 6 14.55 -3.97 -4.32
C CYS A 6 14.10 -5.23 -3.59
N TYR A 7 13.10 -5.13 -2.73
CA TYR A 7 12.57 -6.26 -1.98
C TYR A 7 12.08 -7.39 -2.90
N LYS A 8 11.32 -7.05 -3.95
CA LYS A 8 10.78 -8.04 -4.90
C LYS A 8 11.87 -8.77 -5.71
N ASN A 9 12.99 -8.11 -5.99
CA ASN A 9 14.05 -8.62 -6.87
C ASN A 9 15.29 -9.15 -6.10
N GLY A 10 15.11 -9.66 -4.88
CA GLY A 10 16.21 -10.24 -4.10
C GLY A 10 16.87 -9.28 -3.10
N GLY A 11 16.15 -8.25 -2.67
CA GLY A 11 16.58 -7.32 -1.62
C GLY A 11 17.86 -6.58 -1.97
N GLY A 12 18.90 -6.77 -1.14
CA GLY A 12 20.21 -6.15 -1.34
C GLY A 12 20.94 -6.60 -2.59
N ALA A 13 20.69 -7.80 -3.11
CA ALA A 13 21.33 -8.30 -4.34
C ALA A 13 20.97 -7.47 -5.57
N PHE A 14 19.79 -6.83 -5.58
CA PHE A 14 19.34 -5.92 -6.64
C PHE A 14 20.20 -4.65 -6.75
N LEU A 15 20.94 -4.28 -5.70
CA LEU A 15 21.80 -3.09 -5.72
C LEU A 15 22.96 -3.23 -6.69
N VAL A 16 23.51 -4.44 -6.89
CA VAL A 16 24.63 -4.68 -7.80
C VAL A 16 24.29 -4.32 -9.25
N PRO A 17 23.24 -4.90 -9.88
CA PRO A 17 22.86 -4.50 -11.24
C PRO A 17 22.34 -3.06 -11.30
N TYR A 18 21.70 -2.56 -10.24
CA TYR A 18 21.26 -1.16 -10.17
C TYR A 18 22.44 -0.18 -10.25
N CYS A 19 23.50 -0.41 -9.48
CA CYS A 19 24.71 0.41 -9.51
C CYS A 19 25.43 0.34 -10.86
N ILE A 20 25.55 -0.85 -11.46
CA ILE A 20 26.16 -1.02 -12.79
C ILE A 20 25.37 -0.24 -13.85
N MET A 21 24.04 -0.39 -13.89
CA MET A 21 23.18 0.35 -14.83
C MET A 21 23.19 1.86 -14.57
N LEU A 22 23.31 2.28 -13.31
CA LEU A 22 23.43 3.69 -12.94
C LEU A 22 24.75 4.27 -13.46
N VAL A 23 25.88 3.58 -13.31
CA VAL A 23 27.19 4.07 -13.77
C VAL A 23 27.33 4.02 -15.29
N VAL A 24 26.85 2.95 -15.94
CA VAL A 24 27.02 2.77 -17.39
C VAL A 24 25.95 3.52 -18.20
N GLY A 25 24.73 3.63 -17.70
CA GLY A 25 23.60 4.25 -18.41
C GLY A 25 23.12 5.55 -17.78
N GLY A 26 22.80 5.52 -16.49
CA GLY A 26 22.17 6.64 -15.79
C GLY A 26 23.03 7.92 -15.76
N ILE A 27 24.25 7.81 -15.25
CA ILE A 27 25.18 8.94 -15.10
C ILE A 27 25.55 9.54 -16.47
N PRO A 28 25.93 8.77 -17.51
CA PRO A 28 26.25 9.35 -18.81
C PRO A 28 25.07 10.07 -19.47
N LEU A 29 23.85 9.51 -19.40
CA LEU A 29 22.66 10.15 -19.98
C LEU A 29 22.31 11.44 -19.25
N PHE A 30 22.35 11.44 -17.92
CA PHE A 30 22.13 12.63 -17.11
C PHE A 30 23.17 13.72 -17.40
N TYR A 31 24.44 13.34 -17.48
CA TYR A 31 25.52 14.26 -17.80
C TYR A 31 25.37 14.85 -19.21
N MET A 32 25.03 14.04 -20.21
CA MET A 32 24.78 14.49 -21.57
C MET A 32 23.65 15.54 -21.61
N GLU A 33 22.55 15.31 -20.89
CA GLU A 33 21.43 16.25 -20.84
C GLU A 33 21.83 17.58 -20.20
N LEU A 34 22.56 17.53 -19.08
CA LEU A 34 23.08 18.74 -18.41
C LEU A 34 24.04 19.51 -19.32
N ALA A 35 24.99 18.82 -19.96
CA ALA A 35 25.96 19.44 -20.87
C ALA A 35 25.25 20.11 -22.06
N LEU A 36 24.25 19.45 -22.65
CA LEU A 36 23.46 20.01 -23.75
C LEU A 36 22.64 21.24 -23.31
N GLY A 37 22.04 21.19 -22.12
CA GLY A 37 21.30 22.31 -21.54
C GLY A 37 22.19 23.52 -21.28
N GLN A 38 23.38 23.32 -20.70
CA GLN A 38 24.34 24.38 -20.43
C GLN A 38 24.96 24.97 -21.71
N PHE A 39 25.23 24.14 -22.72
CA PHE A 39 25.82 24.58 -23.99
C PHE A 39 24.84 25.42 -24.82
N HIS A 40 23.59 24.95 -24.99
CA HIS A 40 22.62 25.65 -25.83
C HIS A 40 21.87 26.78 -25.11
N ARG A 41 21.81 26.77 -23.76
CA ARG A 41 21.11 27.76 -22.91
C ARG A 41 19.68 28.06 -23.37
N LYS A 42 19.02 27.04 -23.88
CA LYS A 42 17.71 27.11 -24.54
C LYS A 42 16.85 25.93 -24.14
N GLY A 43 15.53 26.11 -24.18
CA GLY A 43 14.59 25.05 -23.88
C GLY A 43 14.64 23.90 -24.88
N ALA A 44 14.12 22.73 -24.49
CA ALA A 44 14.23 21.47 -25.25
C ALA A 44 13.83 21.60 -26.73
N ILE A 45 12.72 22.29 -27.05
CA ILE A 45 12.23 22.45 -28.44
C ILE A 45 13.26 23.16 -29.32
N THR A 46 13.84 24.25 -28.82
CA THR A 46 14.79 25.06 -29.60
C THR A 46 16.20 24.48 -29.60
N SER A 47 16.55 23.68 -28.58
CA SER A 47 17.79 22.90 -28.54
C SER A 47 17.84 21.86 -29.66
N TRP A 48 16.84 20.98 -29.74
CA TRP A 48 16.78 19.94 -30.79
C TRP A 48 16.70 20.51 -32.20
N GLY A 49 15.97 21.62 -32.40
CA GLY A 49 15.90 22.30 -33.68
C GLY A 49 17.24 22.85 -34.19
N ARG A 50 18.22 23.09 -33.31
CA ARG A 50 19.58 23.54 -33.69
C ARG A 50 20.58 22.40 -33.86
N ILE A 51 20.42 21.30 -33.12
CA ILE A 51 21.30 20.14 -33.22
C ILE A 51 20.99 19.35 -34.49
N VAL A 52 19.75 18.86 -34.63
CA VAL A 52 19.26 18.13 -35.80
C VAL A 52 17.79 18.48 -36.02
N PRO A 53 17.44 19.29 -37.05
CA PRO A 53 16.07 19.77 -37.27
C PRO A 53 15.07 18.63 -37.53
N LEU A 54 15.53 17.48 -38.03
CA LEU A 54 14.71 16.27 -38.19
C LEU A 54 14.11 15.78 -36.87
N PHE A 55 14.81 15.98 -35.76
CA PHE A 55 14.40 15.52 -34.42
C PHE A 55 13.72 16.60 -33.57
N LYS A 56 13.25 17.69 -34.19
CA LYS A 56 12.50 18.74 -33.49
C LYS A 56 11.26 18.21 -32.74
N GLY A 57 10.68 17.10 -33.20
CA GLY A 57 9.57 16.39 -32.54
C GLY A 57 9.87 15.93 -31.12
N ILE A 58 11.13 15.62 -30.78
CA ILE A 58 11.54 15.18 -29.43
C ILE A 58 11.23 16.28 -28.40
N GLY A 59 11.47 17.55 -28.74
CA GLY A 59 11.18 18.66 -27.82
C GLY A 59 9.69 18.80 -27.51
N TYR A 60 8.82 18.61 -28.50
CA TYR A 60 7.37 18.62 -28.28
C TYR A 60 6.91 17.42 -27.44
N ALA A 61 7.49 16.24 -27.68
CA ALA A 61 7.22 15.05 -26.88
C ALA A 61 7.59 15.26 -25.40
N VAL A 62 8.74 15.87 -25.11
CA VAL A 62 9.16 16.18 -23.73
C VAL A 62 8.17 17.12 -23.03
N VAL A 63 7.69 18.17 -23.72
CA VAL A 63 6.69 19.09 -23.16
C VAL A 63 5.36 18.39 -22.90
N LEU A 64 4.92 17.52 -23.82
CA LEU A 64 3.70 16.72 -23.64
C LEU A 64 3.83 15.75 -22.46
N ILE A 65 4.98 15.07 -22.32
CA ILE A 65 5.23 14.17 -21.18
C ILE A 65 5.20 14.96 -19.87
N ALA A 66 5.86 16.14 -19.82
CA ALA A 66 5.85 17.00 -18.65
C ALA A 66 4.43 17.44 -18.24
N PHE A 67 3.58 17.75 -19.22
CA PHE A 67 2.18 18.09 -18.98
C PHE A 67 1.37 16.93 -18.35
N TYR A 68 1.52 15.71 -18.87
CA TYR A 68 0.86 14.55 -18.26
C TYR A 68 1.40 14.25 -16.86
N VAL A 69 2.71 14.41 -16.66
CA VAL A 69 3.39 14.26 -15.36
C VAL A 69 2.85 15.26 -14.34
N ASP A 70 2.67 16.53 -14.73
CA ASP A 70 2.11 17.56 -13.86
C ASP A 70 0.72 17.18 -13.33
N PHE A 71 -0.18 16.73 -14.21
CA PHE A 71 -1.54 16.40 -13.80
C PHE A 71 -1.61 15.32 -12.73
N TYR A 72 -0.90 14.20 -12.89
CA TYR A 72 -1.04 13.11 -11.92
C TYR A 72 -0.22 13.35 -10.65
N TYR A 73 0.97 13.97 -10.74
CA TYR A 73 1.79 14.21 -9.55
C TYR A 73 1.17 15.26 -8.64
N ASN A 74 0.59 16.33 -9.18
CA ASN A 74 -0.09 17.34 -8.36
C ASN A 74 -1.28 16.75 -7.59
N VAL A 75 -1.97 15.75 -8.15
CA VAL A 75 -3.02 15.00 -7.45
C VAL A 75 -2.45 14.18 -6.27
N ILE A 76 -1.31 13.51 -6.45
CA ILE A 76 -0.65 12.77 -5.36
C ILE A 76 -0.19 13.71 -4.24
N ILE A 77 0.33 14.89 -4.60
CA ILE A 77 0.71 15.92 -3.62
C ILE A 77 -0.54 16.42 -2.88
N ALA A 78 -1.66 16.62 -3.58
CA ALA A 78 -2.92 17.02 -2.96
C ALA A 78 -3.44 15.99 -1.93
N TRP A 79 -3.33 14.68 -2.23
CA TRP A 79 -3.62 13.64 -1.24
C TRP A 79 -2.71 13.77 -0.02
N SER A 80 -1.41 13.96 -0.24
CA SER A 80 -0.42 14.12 0.83
C SER A 80 -0.73 15.35 1.71
N LEU A 81 -1.13 16.47 1.11
CA LEU A 81 -1.51 17.70 1.80
C LEU A 81 -2.81 17.53 2.60
N ARG A 82 -3.77 16.72 2.11
CA ARG A 82 -4.96 16.35 2.89
C ARG A 82 -4.60 15.54 4.13
N PHE A 83 -3.71 14.56 3.99
CA PHE A 83 -3.19 13.77 5.12
C PHE A 83 -2.38 14.63 6.10
N PHE A 84 -1.60 15.59 5.59
CA PHE A 84 -0.87 16.55 6.41
C PHE A 84 -1.81 17.34 7.32
N PHE A 85 -2.89 17.92 6.77
CA PHE A 85 -3.86 18.64 7.60
C PHE A 85 -4.66 17.71 8.55
N ALA A 86 -4.99 16.50 8.11
CA ALA A 86 -5.65 15.51 8.96
C ALA A 86 -4.79 15.07 10.16
N SER A 87 -3.46 15.21 10.07
CA SER A 87 -2.52 14.84 11.13
C SER A 87 -2.50 15.82 12.31
N PHE A 88 -3.11 17.01 12.20
CA PHE A 88 -3.24 17.95 13.32
C PHE A 88 -4.36 17.57 14.31
N THR A 89 -5.01 16.43 14.12
CA THR A 89 -6.04 15.91 15.04
C THR A 89 -5.42 15.10 16.18
N HIS A 90 -5.99 15.20 17.38
CA HIS A 90 -5.48 14.48 18.57
C HIS A 90 -5.59 12.95 18.43
N MET A 91 -6.65 12.48 17.79
CA MET A 91 -6.85 11.07 17.44
C MET A 91 -6.86 10.98 15.91
N LEU A 92 -5.90 10.27 15.32
CA LEU A 92 -5.78 10.20 13.87
C LEU A 92 -6.90 9.33 13.28
N PRO A 93 -7.55 9.75 12.19
CA PRO A 93 -8.76 9.09 11.69
C PRO A 93 -8.51 7.70 11.06
N TRP A 94 -7.25 7.31 10.86
CA TRP A 94 -6.86 6.01 10.32
C TRP A 94 -6.37 5.01 11.38
N THR A 95 -6.49 5.31 12.67
CA THR A 95 -6.09 4.40 13.75
C THR A 95 -7.24 3.51 14.22
N SER A 96 -8.48 4.03 14.23
CA SER A 96 -9.67 3.34 14.73
C SER A 96 -10.59 2.87 13.59
N CYS A 97 -11.35 1.81 13.89
CA CYS A 97 -12.40 1.30 12.99
C CYS A 97 -13.78 1.94 13.25
N ASP A 98 -13.90 2.88 14.19
CA ASP A 98 -15.18 3.47 14.62
C ASP A 98 -15.54 4.73 13.83
N ASN A 99 -15.55 4.64 12.50
CA ASN A 99 -15.85 5.77 11.61
C ASN A 99 -16.96 5.43 10.62
N SER A 100 -17.67 6.45 10.12
CA SER A 100 -18.81 6.29 9.22
C SER A 100 -18.46 5.67 7.85
N TRP A 101 -17.20 5.72 7.45
CA TRP A 101 -16.71 5.16 6.18
C TRP A 101 -16.23 3.71 6.30
N ASN A 102 -16.17 3.13 7.50
CA ASN A 102 -15.59 1.81 7.71
C ASN A 102 -16.58 0.66 7.45
N THR A 103 -16.07 -0.50 7.06
CA THR A 103 -16.88 -1.72 6.92
C THR A 103 -16.85 -2.58 8.18
N PRO A 104 -17.79 -3.54 8.33
CA PRO A 104 -17.68 -4.57 9.37
C PRO A 104 -16.41 -5.43 9.27
N LEU A 105 -15.68 -5.37 8.14
CA LEU A 105 -14.43 -6.11 7.91
C LEU A 105 -13.18 -5.34 8.37
N CYS A 106 -13.35 -4.11 8.88
CA CYS A 106 -12.27 -3.32 9.44
C CYS A 106 -11.74 -3.98 10.73
N ARG A 107 -10.42 -4.10 10.82
CA ARG A 107 -9.72 -4.46 12.05
C ARG A 107 -8.58 -3.46 12.31
N PRO A 108 -8.47 -2.92 13.52
CA PRO A 108 -7.30 -2.11 13.89
C PRO A 108 -6.07 -3.01 13.95
N PHE A 109 -4.89 -2.40 13.79
CA PHE A 109 -3.61 -3.12 13.71
C PHE A 109 -3.37 -4.03 14.94
N GLU A 110 -3.79 -3.60 16.13
CA GLU A 110 -3.61 -4.35 17.38
C GLU A 110 -4.39 -5.67 17.43
N LEU A 111 -5.58 -5.73 16.81
CA LEU A 111 -6.42 -6.93 16.79
C LEU A 111 -5.96 -7.97 15.76
N MET A 112 -5.15 -7.57 14.78
CA MET A 112 -4.61 -8.50 13.79
C MET A 112 -3.52 -9.40 14.40
N THR A 113 -2.69 -8.84 15.29
CA THR A 113 -1.65 -9.57 16.04
C THR A 113 -2.23 -10.49 17.12
N ALA A 114 -3.37 -10.13 17.69
CA ALA A 114 -4.02 -10.92 18.74
C ALA A 114 -4.63 -12.24 18.22
N ASN A 115 -5.00 -12.34 16.94
CA ASN A 115 -5.50 -13.59 16.36
C ASN A 115 -4.39 -14.57 15.96
N ASP A 116 -3.15 -14.10 15.80
CA ASP A 116 -2.00 -14.97 15.46
C ASP A 116 -1.40 -15.65 16.71
N THR A 117 -1.70 -15.12 17.91
CA THR A 117 -1.34 -15.73 19.20
C THR A 117 -2.46 -16.61 19.78
N ARG A 118 -3.65 -16.64 19.16
CA ARG A 118 -4.82 -17.36 19.67
C ARG A 118 -5.18 -18.64 18.92
N SER A 119 -4.28 -19.15 18.08
CA SER A 119 -4.39 -20.49 17.49
C SER A 119 -3.68 -21.58 18.31
N ASN A 120 -2.99 -21.23 19.41
CA ASN A 120 -2.44 -22.20 20.36
C ASN A 120 -2.61 -21.69 21.80
N THR A 121 -3.79 -21.86 22.41
CA THR A 121 -4.00 -22.09 23.86
C THR A 121 -5.48 -21.98 24.23
N THR A 122 -6.28 -22.99 23.90
CA THR A 122 -7.44 -23.36 24.72
C THR A 122 -7.55 -24.88 24.78
N TRP A 123 -6.63 -25.51 25.52
CA TRP A 123 -6.96 -26.67 26.34
C TRP A 123 -7.19 -26.15 27.77
N ALA A 124 -8.17 -25.27 27.91
CA ALA A 124 -8.79 -25.02 29.20
C ALA A 124 -10.02 -25.93 29.22
N ALA A 125 -9.91 -27.01 29.98
CA ALA A 125 -11.05 -27.81 30.36
C ALA A 125 -12.03 -26.91 31.12
N GLU A 126 -13.13 -26.53 30.47
CA GLU A 126 -14.28 -25.99 31.18
C GLU A 126 -15.13 -27.16 31.66
N THR A 127 -14.84 -27.54 32.91
CA THR A 127 -15.79 -28.21 33.80
C THR A 127 -17.02 -27.35 33.98
N ASN A 128 -18.08 -27.64 33.21
CA ASN A 128 -19.44 -27.29 33.60
C ASN A 128 -20.03 -28.49 34.32
N ASN A 129 -20.24 -28.37 35.64
CA ASN A 129 -21.11 -29.28 36.34
C ASN A 129 -21.95 -28.53 37.37
N SER A 130 -23.21 -28.31 37.00
CA SER A 130 -24.31 -28.03 37.94
C SER A 130 -25.20 -29.26 37.98
N THR A 131 -25.13 -29.93 39.14
CA THR A 131 -26.17 -30.75 39.80
C THR A 131 -26.64 -32.09 39.19
N ALA A 132 -26.44 -33.13 40.02
CA ALA A 132 -27.21 -34.37 40.19
C ALA A 132 -27.06 -35.48 39.11
N ASN A 133 -26.37 -36.58 39.43
CA ASN A 133 -26.94 -37.73 40.15
C ASN A 133 -25.84 -38.78 40.47
N SER A 134 -26.13 -39.57 41.48
CA SER A 134 -25.36 -40.60 42.17
C SER A 134 -24.78 -41.77 41.35
N GLY A 135 -23.62 -42.30 41.81
CA GLY A 135 -23.03 -43.62 41.49
C GLY A 135 -21.50 -43.54 41.24
N SER A 136 -20.62 -43.67 42.24
CA SER A 136 -19.90 -44.91 42.66
C SER A 136 -19.18 -45.65 41.50
N TYR A 137 -17.89 -46.02 41.49
CA TYR A 137 -16.98 -46.56 42.50
C TYR A 137 -15.47 -46.38 42.11
N ASN A 138 -14.64 -46.13 43.11
CA ASN A 138 -13.27 -46.59 43.45
C ASN A 138 -12.04 -46.53 42.49
N SER A 139 -11.01 -45.92 43.06
CA SER A 139 -9.58 -45.87 42.72
C SER A 139 -8.84 -47.21 42.76
N THR A 140 -7.75 -47.33 41.99
CA THR A 140 -6.44 -47.93 42.38
C THR A 140 -5.42 -47.58 41.28
N ALA A 141 -4.41 -46.76 41.57
CA ALA A 141 -3.02 -47.11 41.92
C ALA A 141 -2.07 -47.29 40.69
N SER A 142 -0.97 -46.52 40.71
CA SER A 142 0.16 -46.38 39.75
C SER A 142 1.12 -47.60 39.71
N PRO A 143 2.29 -47.63 38.99
CA PRO A 143 2.90 -46.76 37.94
C PRO A 143 3.46 -47.54 36.69
N ASP A 144 4.15 -46.84 35.77
CA ASP A 144 5.24 -47.28 34.85
C ASP A 144 5.01 -47.54 33.31
N PRO A 145 6.08 -47.41 32.46
CA PRO A 145 6.03 -46.75 31.13
C PRO A 145 6.33 -47.63 29.88
N PHE A 146 6.05 -47.05 28.68
CA PHE A 146 6.58 -47.36 27.33
C PHE A 146 6.21 -48.70 26.66
N ASN A 147 5.46 -48.67 25.53
CA ASN A 147 5.77 -49.49 24.36
C ASN A 147 5.10 -49.03 23.05
N SER A 148 5.88 -49.04 21.98
CA SER A 148 5.48 -48.86 20.59
C SER A 148 4.93 -50.16 20.01
N THR A 149 3.78 -50.17 19.34
CA THR A 149 3.50 -51.18 18.30
C THR A 149 2.42 -50.72 17.31
N SER A 150 2.74 -50.92 16.04
CA SER A 150 1.95 -50.75 14.82
C SER A 150 0.64 -51.56 14.85
N GLY A 151 -0.46 -50.94 14.40
CA GLY A 151 -1.74 -51.63 14.21
C GLY A 151 -2.64 -50.86 13.25
N THR A 152 -2.73 -51.37 12.03
CA THR A 152 -3.65 -50.96 10.96
C THR A 152 -5.11 -51.22 11.36
N THR A 153 -5.94 -50.18 11.36
CA THR A 153 -7.40 -50.33 11.20
C THR A 153 -7.92 -49.25 10.27
N ASN A 154 -8.37 -49.68 9.09
CA ASN A 154 -9.07 -48.88 8.09
C ASN A 154 -10.37 -48.33 8.68
N ALA A 155 -10.42 -47.02 8.90
CA ALA A 155 -11.67 -46.29 9.04
C ALA A 155 -11.83 -45.42 7.78
N THR A 156 -12.73 -45.84 6.90
CA THR A 156 -13.23 -45.04 5.78
C THR A 156 -13.98 -43.83 6.33
N THR A 157 -13.26 -42.73 6.55
CA THR A 157 -13.86 -41.44 6.85
C THR A 157 -14.23 -40.79 5.52
N ASN A 158 -15.52 -40.77 5.20
CA ASN A 158 -16.08 -39.95 4.13
C ASN A 158 -15.68 -38.50 4.41
N SER A 159 -14.64 -38.01 3.73
CA SER A 159 -14.27 -36.61 3.73
C SER A 159 -15.29 -35.86 2.88
N SER A 160 -16.42 -35.53 3.48
CA SER A 160 -17.22 -34.40 3.04
C SER A 160 -16.31 -33.18 3.06
N THR A 161 -15.86 -32.75 1.88
CA THR A 161 -15.21 -31.46 1.70
C THR A 161 -16.24 -30.39 2.02
N ASN A 162 -16.39 -30.08 3.31
CA ASN A 162 -16.96 -28.81 3.75
C ASN A 162 -15.97 -27.76 3.26
N VAL A 163 -16.18 -27.30 2.02
CA VAL A 163 -15.56 -26.09 1.50
C VAL A 163 -16.03 -24.98 2.43
N SER A 164 -15.18 -24.67 3.41
CA SER A 164 -15.36 -23.50 4.26
C SER A 164 -15.63 -22.31 3.33
N PRO A 165 -16.69 -21.52 3.58
CA PRO A 165 -16.95 -20.32 2.79
C PRO A 165 -15.69 -19.47 2.74
N PRO A 166 -15.40 -18.79 1.61
CA PRO A 166 -14.19 -17.99 1.47
C PRO A 166 -14.08 -17.04 2.66
N THR A 167 -13.03 -17.19 3.46
CA THR A 167 -12.79 -16.36 4.64
C THR A 167 -12.82 -14.89 4.22
N PRO A 168 -13.62 -14.04 4.87
CA PRO A 168 -13.69 -12.64 4.51
C PRO A 168 -12.31 -12.01 4.71
N ARG A 169 -11.79 -11.36 3.67
CA ARG A 169 -10.49 -10.66 3.76
C ARG A 169 -10.66 -9.44 4.66
N PHE A 170 -10.08 -9.51 5.85
CA PHE A 170 -9.98 -8.38 6.75
C PHE A 170 -9.12 -7.27 6.13
N THR A 171 -9.48 -6.02 6.39
CA THR A 171 -8.75 -4.84 5.90
C THR A 171 -8.37 -3.94 7.07
N SER A 172 -7.22 -3.26 6.95
CA SER A 172 -6.74 -2.35 7.99
C SER A 172 -7.48 -1.02 7.96
N ALA A 173 -7.60 -0.37 9.12
CA ALA A 173 -8.23 0.95 9.26
C ALA A 173 -7.60 2.00 8.33
N ALA A 174 -6.27 1.98 8.15
CA ALA A 174 -5.56 2.89 7.24
C ALA A 174 -5.88 2.62 5.75
N ALA A 175 -6.00 1.35 5.36
CA ALA A 175 -6.39 1.00 4.00
C ALA A 175 -7.85 1.40 3.70
N GLU A 176 -8.76 1.25 4.67
CA GLU A 176 -10.14 1.74 4.52
C GLU A 176 -10.21 3.26 4.46
N TYR A 177 -9.47 3.96 5.33
CA TYR A 177 -9.43 5.42 5.30
C TYR A 177 -8.98 5.94 3.93
N PHE A 178 -7.90 5.39 3.36
CA PHE A 178 -7.44 5.81 2.04
C PHE A 178 -8.46 5.49 0.93
N ASN A 179 -8.96 4.25 0.86
CA ASN A 179 -9.84 3.84 -0.24
C ASN A 179 -11.25 4.41 -0.15
N ARG A 180 -11.78 4.58 1.07
CA ARG A 180 -13.18 4.95 1.29
C ARG A 180 -13.37 6.40 1.70
N ALA A 181 -12.52 6.93 2.60
CA ALA A 181 -12.67 8.31 3.06
C ALA A 181 -11.98 9.31 2.12
N VAL A 182 -10.73 9.03 1.73
CA VAL A 182 -9.95 9.94 0.89
C VAL A 182 -10.34 9.80 -0.57
N LEU A 183 -10.24 8.59 -1.14
CA LEU A 183 -10.48 8.36 -2.56
C LEU A 183 -11.96 8.14 -2.92
N GLU A 184 -12.78 7.68 -1.98
CA GLU A 184 -14.17 7.25 -2.24
C GLU A 184 -14.32 6.25 -3.40
N LEU A 185 -13.32 5.38 -3.59
CA LEU A 185 -13.28 4.42 -4.71
C LEU A 185 -14.48 3.48 -4.73
N HIS A 186 -15.08 3.22 -3.57
CA HIS A 186 -16.27 2.37 -3.41
C HIS A 186 -17.55 2.93 -4.04
N LYS A 187 -17.59 4.21 -4.44
CA LYS A 187 -18.74 4.82 -5.13
C LYS A 187 -18.66 4.72 -6.65
N SER A 188 -17.54 4.23 -7.18
CA SER A 188 -17.26 4.09 -8.60
C SER A 188 -17.22 2.61 -8.96
N ASP A 189 -18.03 2.20 -9.95
CA ASP A 189 -18.02 0.83 -10.50
C ASP A 189 -16.89 0.61 -11.53
N GLY A 190 -15.90 1.51 -11.59
CA GLY A 190 -14.69 1.40 -12.40
C GLY A 190 -14.41 2.63 -13.25
N ILE A 191 -13.53 2.47 -14.26
CA ILE A 191 -13.09 3.58 -15.14
C ILE A 191 -14.26 4.20 -15.94
N HIS A 192 -15.34 3.45 -16.14
CA HIS A 192 -16.53 3.91 -16.87
C HIS A 192 -17.42 4.85 -16.07
N ASP A 193 -17.33 4.83 -14.74
CA ASP A 193 -18.08 5.73 -13.86
C ASP A 193 -17.16 6.26 -12.78
N LEU A 194 -16.57 7.44 -13.02
CA LEU A 194 -15.58 8.06 -12.14
C LEU A 194 -16.21 8.70 -10.88
N GLY A 195 -17.54 8.68 -10.77
CA GLY A 195 -18.26 9.30 -9.65
C GLY A 195 -18.13 10.81 -9.60
N VAL A 196 -18.41 11.40 -8.43
CA VAL A 196 -18.38 12.85 -8.21
C VAL A 196 -17.02 13.31 -7.68
N VAL A 197 -16.61 14.53 -8.07
CA VAL A 197 -15.38 15.14 -7.58
C VAL A 197 -15.56 15.60 -6.13
N LYS A 198 -14.69 15.15 -5.22
CA LYS A 198 -14.67 15.61 -3.82
C LYS A 198 -14.12 17.03 -3.72
N TRP A 199 -14.92 17.95 -3.18
CA TRP A 199 -14.55 19.35 -2.99
C TRP A 199 -13.33 19.55 -2.08
N ASP A 200 -13.18 18.74 -1.02
CA ASP A 200 -11.99 18.77 -0.15
C ASP A 200 -10.70 18.53 -0.93
N LEU A 201 -10.72 17.55 -1.84
CA LEU A 201 -9.58 17.21 -2.68
C LEU A 201 -9.35 18.25 -3.77
N ALA A 202 -10.43 18.79 -4.36
CA ALA A 202 -10.34 19.87 -5.33
C ALA A 202 -9.72 21.14 -4.71
N LEU A 203 -10.08 21.47 -3.46
CA LEU A 203 -9.49 22.59 -2.72
C LEU A 203 -8.02 22.33 -2.41
N CYS A 204 -7.67 21.12 -1.95
CA CYS A 204 -6.27 20.74 -1.74
C CYS A 204 -5.45 20.84 -3.04
N LEU A 205 -6.02 20.39 -4.17
CA LEU A 205 -5.39 20.49 -5.48
C LEU A 205 -5.20 21.95 -5.92
N LEU A 206 -6.22 22.79 -5.73
CA LEU A 206 -6.14 24.22 -5.99
C LEU A 206 -5.04 24.88 -5.15
N ALA A 207 -4.94 24.54 -3.87
CA ALA A 207 -3.88 25.04 -3.00
C ALA A 207 -2.48 24.63 -3.52
N VAL A 208 -2.30 23.37 -3.95
CA VAL A 208 -1.03 22.92 -4.57
C VAL A 208 -0.70 23.74 -5.82
N TYR A 209 -1.68 23.94 -6.72
CA TYR A 209 -1.47 24.74 -7.92
C TYR A 209 -1.12 26.20 -7.61
N LEU A 210 -1.76 26.80 -6.60
CA LEU A 210 -1.42 28.16 -6.17
C LEU A 210 0.01 28.23 -5.63
N ILE A 211 0.43 27.28 -4.80
CA ILE A 211 1.80 27.20 -4.29
C ILE A 211 2.79 27.08 -5.45
N CYS A 212 2.59 26.11 -6.36
CA CYS A 212 3.44 25.93 -7.54
C CYS A 212 3.49 27.20 -8.41
N TYR A 213 2.35 27.85 -8.62
CA TYR A 213 2.27 29.09 -9.39
C TYR A 213 3.08 30.21 -8.73
N PHE A 214 2.94 30.45 -7.43
CA PHE A 214 3.72 31.49 -6.74
C PHE A 214 5.22 31.16 -6.69
N SER A 215 5.60 29.89 -6.55
CA SER A 215 7.01 29.45 -6.62
C SER A 215 7.65 29.67 -7.98
N LEU A 216 6.85 29.65 -9.06
CA LEU A 216 7.32 29.80 -10.44
C LEU A 216 7.10 31.22 -11.01
N TRP A 217 6.24 32.04 -10.40
CA TRP A 217 5.86 33.36 -10.93
C TRP A 217 7.10 34.23 -11.24
N LYS A 218 8.04 34.33 -10.29
CA LYS A 218 9.25 35.14 -10.46
C LYS A 218 10.38 34.44 -11.23
N GLY A 219 10.14 33.23 -11.72
CA GLY A 219 11.08 32.43 -12.50
C GLY A 219 12.17 31.79 -11.64
N ILE A 220 13.30 31.45 -12.28
CA ILE A 220 14.40 30.67 -11.67
C ILE A 220 15.04 31.34 -10.45
N SER A 221 14.87 32.66 -10.29
CA SER A 221 15.39 33.42 -9.14
C SER A 221 14.65 33.10 -7.83
N THR A 222 13.40 32.63 -7.90
CA THR A 222 12.60 32.29 -6.71
C THR A 222 12.42 30.80 -6.47
N SER A 223 12.85 29.96 -7.40
CA SER A 223 12.69 28.50 -7.30
C SER A 223 13.84 27.80 -6.57
N GLY A 224 14.93 28.52 -6.28
CA GLY A 224 16.12 28.02 -5.59
C GLY A 224 16.14 28.33 -4.11
#